data_AF-A0A660UKS4-F1
#
_entry.id   AF-A0A660UKS4-F1
#
_cell.length_a   1.000
_cell.length_b   1.000
_cell.length_c   1.000
_cell.angle_alpha   90.00
_cell.angle_beta   90.00
_cell.angle_gamma   90.00
#
_symmetry.space_group_name_H-M   'P 1'
#
loop_
_entity.id
_entity.type
_entity.pdbx_description
1 polymer ?
#
loop_
_entity_poly.entity_id
_entity_poly.type
_entity_poly.pdbx_seq_one_letter_code
_entity_poly.pdbx_strand_id
1 'polypeptide(L)'
;MQIIRLIVKEILHRKVHFLLGLVAVVTAVGLFVAFMTTARASNRQTARLMLKAGFNLRIIPKETDMNTFLINGFSDRTMPAGHIDKIAQQKGFSYNHLLATLQQKISWRDMAVIVTGLAPEICPPDRKKPPMSFEIKPGAAYVGFVIAEKLGLKEGQIIEINGTALTIADCLDESGTVDDIRIQCRLADAQAILNLPGRINEIQAVDCLCFTPTDDPLAILRGELTKLMPDARVIQMAKLAAVRKKQRLLMKNYLSFIMTVVVVVCGVWIGVLAMLNVRRRESEIGIMRAIGYGSGKVVSLLLGKAVVMGVCGAVLGFAVGVALAMHFGPGIFEITAKAIKADYTLLYWSIAAAPVFAAVASFIPVMIAVAQDPAEALRKE
;
A
#
# COMPACT_ATOMS: atom_id res chain seq x y z
N MET A 1 -5.08 40.86 -31.48
CA MET A 1 -5.87 39.62 -31.67
C MET A 1 -5.46 38.62 -30.61
N GLN A 2 -6.40 38.10 -29.80
CA GLN A 2 -6.06 37.15 -28.74
C GLN A 2 -5.51 35.85 -29.36
N ILE A 3 -4.26 35.50 -29.02
CA ILE A 3 -3.54 34.29 -29.49
C ILE A 3 -4.41 33.03 -29.33
N ILE A 4 -5.21 32.97 -28.27
CA ILE A 4 -6.16 31.88 -27.99
C ILE A 4 -7.16 31.68 -29.13
N ARG A 5 -7.71 32.75 -29.72
CA ARG A 5 -8.68 32.66 -30.82
C ARG A 5 -8.05 32.10 -32.08
N LEU A 6 -6.76 32.37 -32.31
CA LEU A 6 -5.99 31.79 -33.42
C LEU A 6 -5.73 30.29 -33.18
N ILE A 7 -5.36 29.90 -31.95
CA ILE A 7 -5.18 28.49 -31.57
C ILE A 7 -6.46 27.69 -31.81
N VAL A 8 -7.61 28.18 -31.35
CA VAL A 8 -8.90 27.47 -31.51
C VAL A 8 -9.29 27.34 -32.98
N LYS A 9 -9.14 28.41 -33.77
CA LYS A 9 -9.38 28.34 -35.23
C LYS A 9 -8.46 27.33 -35.91
N GLU A 10 -7.20 27.28 -35.50
CA GLU A 10 -6.24 26.33 -36.06
C GLU A 10 -6.62 24.87 -35.74
N ILE A 11 -7.01 24.60 -34.49
CA ILE A 11 -7.48 23.27 -34.06
C ILE A 11 -8.70 22.84 -34.89
N LEU A 12 -9.65 23.74 -35.11
CA LEU A 12 -10.86 23.48 -35.91
C LEU A 12 -10.56 23.24 -37.38
N HIS A 13 -9.54 23.89 -37.95
CA HIS A 13 -9.17 23.72 -39.35
C HIS A 13 -8.39 22.42 -39.60
N ARG A 14 -7.48 22.04 -38.68
CA ARG A 14 -6.60 20.87 -38.83
C ARG A 14 -6.91 19.79 -37.78
N LYS A 15 -8.15 19.30 -37.79
CA LYS A 15 -8.69 18.34 -36.80
C LYS A 15 -7.92 17.03 -36.73
N VAL A 16 -7.49 16.48 -37.87
CA VAL A 16 -6.81 15.16 -37.93
C VAL A 16 -5.49 15.17 -37.17
N HIS A 17 -4.66 16.20 -37.36
CA HIS A 17 -3.39 16.33 -36.66
C HIS A 17 -3.57 16.48 -35.15
N PHE A 18 -4.54 17.32 -34.76
CA PHE A 18 -4.89 17.50 -33.36
C PHE A 18 -5.42 16.22 -32.73
N LEU A 19 -6.29 15.47 -33.42
CA LEU A 19 -6.83 14.20 -32.95
C LEU A 19 -5.74 13.13 -32.77
N LEU A 20 -4.80 13.01 -33.71
CA LEU A 20 -3.69 12.06 -33.59
C LEU A 20 -2.78 12.38 -32.39
N GLY A 21 -2.46 13.66 -32.18
CA GLY A 21 -1.70 14.08 -31.01
C GLY A 21 -2.48 13.90 -29.70
N LEU A 22 -3.80 14.16 -29.72
CA LEU A 22 -4.68 13.93 -28.59
C LEU A 22 -4.71 12.44 -28.20
N VAL A 23 -4.81 11.53 -29.16
CA VAL A 23 -4.74 10.07 -28.92
C VAL A 23 -3.42 9.69 -28.24
N ALA A 24 -2.28 10.22 -28.70
CA ALA A 24 -0.99 9.93 -28.07
C ALA A 24 -0.95 10.37 -26.59
N VAL A 25 -1.47 11.57 -26.27
CA VAL A 25 -1.55 12.07 -24.88
C VAL A 25 -2.55 11.25 -24.06
N VAL A 26 -3.73 10.94 -24.60
CA VAL A 26 -4.75 10.12 -23.93
C VAL A 26 -4.23 8.74 -23.61
N THR A 27 -3.51 8.09 -24.52
CA THR A 27 -2.91 6.78 -24.28
C THR A 27 -1.83 6.84 -23.19
N ALA A 28 -0.92 7.83 -23.25
CA ALA A 28 0.12 7.99 -22.23
C ALA A 28 -0.47 8.23 -20.83
N VAL A 29 -1.38 9.19 -20.70
CA VAL A 29 -2.03 9.53 -19.43
C VAL A 29 -2.93 8.39 -18.97
N GLY A 30 -3.71 7.78 -19.86
CA GLY A 30 -4.64 6.71 -19.54
C GLY A 30 -3.94 5.47 -19.00
N LEU A 31 -2.86 5.03 -19.65
CA LEU A 31 -2.05 3.91 -19.15
C LEU A 31 -1.41 4.26 -17.80
N PHE A 32 -0.84 5.46 -17.65
CA PHE A 32 -0.24 5.92 -16.40
C PHE A 32 -1.25 5.95 -15.24
N VAL A 33 -2.44 6.53 -15.46
CA VAL A 33 -3.51 6.61 -14.46
C VAL A 33 -4.05 5.22 -14.13
N ALA A 34 -4.27 4.36 -15.13
CA ALA A 34 -4.73 2.99 -14.91
C ALA A 34 -3.75 2.22 -14.02
N PHE A 35 -2.46 2.29 -14.33
CA PHE A 35 -1.40 1.67 -13.54
C PHE A 35 -1.33 2.22 -12.12
N MET A 36 -1.27 3.54 -11.96
CA MET A 36 -1.13 4.15 -10.63
C MET A 36 -2.33 3.85 -9.74
N THR A 37 -3.54 3.86 -10.31
CA THR A 37 -4.77 3.52 -9.61
C THR A 37 -4.74 2.06 -9.16
N THR A 38 -4.35 1.14 -10.04
CA THR A 38 -4.28 -0.30 -9.75
C THR A 38 -3.17 -0.60 -8.74
N ALA A 39 -2.01 0.02 -8.87
CA ALA A 39 -0.90 -0.10 -7.93
C ALA A 39 -1.29 0.40 -6.53
N ARG A 40 -1.97 1.57 -6.43
CA ARG A 40 -2.47 2.07 -5.14
C ARG A 40 -3.52 1.14 -4.53
N ALA A 41 -4.42 0.60 -5.35
CA ALA A 41 -5.43 -0.34 -4.89
C ALA A 41 -4.80 -1.65 -4.38
N SER A 42 -3.86 -2.22 -5.13
CA SER A 42 -3.09 -3.43 -4.74
C SER A 42 -2.32 -3.21 -3.44
N ASN A 43 -1.71 -2.04 -3.25
CA ASN A 43 -1.01 -1.69 -2.02
C ASN A 43 -1.96 -1.65 -0.81
N ARG A 44 -3.12 -0.98 -0.94
CA ARG A 44 -4.15 -0.90 0.13
C ARG A 44 -4.68 -2.27 0.50
N GLN A 45 -4.87 -3.13 -0.49
CA GLN A 45 -5.44 -4.43 -0.27
C GLN A 45 -4.40 -5.43 0.27
N THR A 46 -3.14 -5.32 -0.12
CA THR A 46 -2.03 -6.03 0.52
C THR A 46 -1.92 -5.66 2.00
N ALA A 47 -2.06 -4.37 2.34
CA ALA A 47 -2.09 -3.93 3.73
C ALA A 47 -3.28 -4.51 4.50
N ARG A 48 -4.48 -4.57 3.91
CA ARG A 48 -5.65 -5.23 4.52
C ARG A 48 -5.45 -6.73 4.71
N LEU A 49 -4.85 -7.42 3.74
CA LEU A 49 -4.55 -8.85 3.88
C LEU A 49 -3.48 -9.12 4.93
N MET A 50 -2.54 -8.19 5.16
CA MET A 50 -1.60 -8.28 6.27
C MET A 50 -2.30 -8.09 7.62
N LEU A 51 -3.30 -7.20 7.72
CA LEU A 51 -4.12 -7.07 8.93
C LEU A 51 -4.93 -8.35 9.23
N LYS A 52 -5.41 -9.04 8.19
CA LYS A 52 -6.10 -10.34 8.34
C LYS A 52 -5.16 -11.52 8.63
N ALA A 53 -3.85 -11.37 8.45
CA ALA A 53 -2.87 -12.42 8.71
C ALA A 53 -2.49 -12.54 10.19
N GLY A 54 -3.14 -11.78 11.08
CA GLY A 54 -2.87 -11.73 12.50
C GLY A 54 -1.61 -10.91 12.84
N PHE A 55 -1.12 -11.11 14.05
CA PHE A 55 0.07 -10.42 14.56
C PHE A 55 1.34 -10.85 13.80
N ASN A 56 1.98 -9.89 13.12
CA ASN A 56 3.14 -10.16 12.26
C ASN A 56 4.49 -9.98 12.97
N LEU A 57 4.46 -9.39 14.16
CA LEU A 57 5.61 -9.14 15.00
C LEU A 57 5.37 -9.73 16.39
N ARG A 58 6.36 -10.46 16.90
CA ARG A 58 6.33 -11.07 18.22
C ARG A 58 7.54 -10.56 19.00
N ILE A 59 7.30 -10.08 20.21
CA ILE A 59 8.32 -9.65 21.16
C ILE A 59 8.34 -10.70 22.25
N ILE A 60 9.49 -11.34 22.43
CA ILE A 60 9.68 -12.47 23.34
C ILE A 60 10.90 -12.22 24.22
N PRO A 61 11.04 -12.89 25.36
CA PRO A 61 12.25 -12.80 26.19
C PRO A 61 13.51 -13.14 25.39
N LYS A 62 14.60 -12.42 25.66
CA LYS A 62 15.87 -12.57 24.96
C LYS A 62 16.49 -13.96 25.15
N GLU A 63 16.27 -14.56 26.31
CA GLU A 63 16.74 -15.90 26.70
C GLU A 63 15.93 -17.04 26.07
N THR A 64 14.88 -16.74 25.30
CA THR A 64 14.05 -17.76 24.66
C THR A 64 14.89 -18.60 23.70
N ASP A 65 14.83 -19.93 23.86
CA ASP A 65 15.39 -20.86 22.89
C ASP A 65 14.53 -20.87 21.62
N MET A 66 15.15 -20.50 20.48
CA MET A 66 14.43 -20.39 19.22
C MET A 66 13.98 -21.74 18.67
N ASN A 67 14.68 -22.83 18.98
CA ASN A 67 14.27 -24.16 18.53
C ASN A 67 12.95 -24.56 19.19
N THR A 68 12.91 -24.50 20.53
CA THR A 68 11.71 -24.77 21.32
C THR A 68 10.56 -23.83 20.96
N PHE A 69 10.85 -22.54 20.76
CA PHE A 69 9.85 -21.56 20.34
C PHE A 69 9.22 -21.88 18.98
N LEU A 70 10.02 -22.32 17.99
CA LEU A 70 9.50 -22.65 16.66
C LEU A 70 8.71 -23.97 16.65
N ILE A 71 9.03 -24.90 17.54
CA ILE A 71 8.29 -26.17 17.71
C ILE A 71 6.97 -25.93 18.45
N ASN A 72 7.01 -25.24 19.60
CA ASN A 72 5.86 -25.05 20.47
C ASN A 72 4.97 -23.89 20.03
N GLY A 73 5.52 -22.95 19.27
CA GLY A 73 4.82 -21.77 18.81
C GLY A 73 4.72 -20.64 19.83
N PHE A 74 5.34 -20.72 21.02
CA PHE A 74 5.43 -19.66 22.04
C PHE A 74 6.68 -19.81 22.91
N SER A 75 7.03 -18.77 23.68
CA SER A 75 8.22 -18.78 24.55
C SER A 75 7.95 -19.52 25.86
N ASP A 76 8.89 -20.36 26.28
CA ASP A 76 8.96 -21.02 27.58
C ASP A 76 9.46 -20.07 28.69
N ARG A 77 10.09 -18.96 28.31
CA ARG A 77 10.59 -17.93 29.22
C ARG A 77 9.54 -16.85 29.42
N THR A 78 9.69 -16.11 30.52
CA THR A 78 8.79 -15.02 30.88
C THR A 78 9.53 -13.71 31.05
N MET A 79 8.82 -12.62 30.80
CA MET A 79 9.22 -11.23 31.02
C MET A 79 8.13 -10.50 31.80
N PRO A 80 8.43 -9.36 32.46
CA PRO A 80 7.45 -8.53 33.14
C PRO A 80 6.30 -8.06 32.23
N ALA A 81 5.06 -8.08 32.72
CA ALA A 81 3.87 -7.67 31.98
C ALA A 81 3.87 -6.17 31.62
N GLY A 82 4.43 -5.30 32.48
CA GLY A 82 4.49 -3.84 32.27
C GLY A 82 5.32 -3.39 31.06
N HIS A 83 5.96 -4.32 30.36
CA HIS A 83 6.61 -4.05 29.09
C HIS A 83 5.65 -3.58 27.99
N ILE A 84 4.40 -4.06 28.00
CA ILE A 84 3.41 -3.61 27.03
C ILE A 84 3.10 -2.10 27.19
N ASP A 85 3.04 -1.62 28.44
CA ASP A 85 2.76 -0.22 28.75
C ASP A 85 3.90 0.69 28.31
N LYS A 86 5.16 0.24 28.48
CA LYS A 86 6.33 0.97 27.99
C LYS A 86 6.29 1.16 26.47
N ILE A 87 5.87 0.13 25.72
CA ILE A 87 5.74 0.22 24.26
C ILE A 87 4.59 1.17 23.89
N ALA A 88 3.46 1.08 24.58
CA ALA A 88 2.29 1.92 24.32
C ALA A 88 2.56 3.42 24.57
N GLN A 89 3.44 3.75 25.52
CA GLN A 89 3.78 5.13 25.88
C GLN A 89 4.95 5.73 25.07
N GLN A 90 5.71 4.90 24.35
CA GLN A 90 6.92 5.34 23.68
C GLN A 90 6.62 6.18 22.43
N LYS A 91 7.12 7.41 22.39
CA LYS A 91 7.07 8.27 21.19
C LYS A 91 7.98 7.68 20.09
N GLY A 92 7.43 7.51 18.90
CA GLY A 92 8.14 6.92 17.74
C GLY A 92 7.72 5.49 17.41
N PHE A 93 7.04 4.79 18.33
CA PHE A 93 6.47 3.47 18.09
C PHE A 93 5.09 3.55 17.45
N SER A 94 5.02 3.37 16.13
CA SER A 94 3.74 3.18 15.44
C SER A 94 3.31 1.72 15.61
N TYR A 95 2.17 1.48 16.22
CA TYR A 95 1.51 0.16 16.26
C TYR A 95 0.03 0.33 15.96
N ASN A 96 -0.60 -0.69 15.38
CA ASN A 96 -2.06 -0.72 15.23
C ASN A 96 -2.75 -1.45 16.39
N HIS A 97 -2.14 -2.54 16.85
CA HIS A 97 -2.69 -3.41 17.88
C HIS A 97 -1.52 -4.01 18.68
N LEU A 98 -1.64 -3.99 20.01
CA LEU A 98 -0.72 -4.65 20.93
C LEU A 98 -1.50 -5.61 21.83
N LEU A 99 -1.00 -6.83 21.96
CA LEU A 99 -1.61 -7.87 22.79
C LEU A 99 -0.52 -8.58 23.59
N ALA A 100 -0.59 -8.50 24.91
CA ALA A 100 0.27 -9.30 25.78
C ALA A 100 -0.38 -10.66 26.05
N THR A 101 0.41 -11.72 26.00
CA THR A 101 -0.06 -13.08 26.27
C THR A 101 0.86 -13.82 27.24
N LEU A 102 0.27 -14.74 27.99
CA LEU A 102 0.99 -15.73 28.79
C LEU A 102 0.53 -17.11 28.33
N GLN A 103 1.45 -17.94 27.85
CA GLN A 103 1.13 -19.26 27.31
C GLN A 103 1.99 -20.32 27.97
N GLN A 104 1.38 -21.40 28.42
CA GLN A 104 2.12 -22.53 28.98
C GLN A 104 1.39 -23.83 28.70
N LYS A 105 2.17 -24.86 28.37
CA LYS A 105 1.67 -26.22 28.22
C LYS A 105 1.53 -26.85 29.60
N ILE A 106 0.35 -27.37 29.91
CA ILE A 106 0.08 -28.09 31.16
C ILE A 106 -0.53 -29.44 30.85
N SER A 107 -0.36 -30.40 31.76
CA SER A 107 -1.15 -31.62 31.75
C SER A 107 -2.43 -31.39 32.54
N TRP A 108 -3.59 -31.53 31.91
CA TRP A 108 -4.90 -31.36 32.54
C TRP A 108 -5.81 -32.51 32.09
N ARG A 109 -6.29 -33.30 33.06
CA ARG A 109 -7.16 -34.48 32.83
C ARG A 109 -6.59 -35.43 31.78
N ASP A 110 -5.33 -35.83 31.95
CA ASP A 110 -4.57 -36.72 31.05
C ASP A 110 -4.44 -36.21 29.60
N MET A 111 -4.59 -34.89 29.42
CA MET A 111 -4.36 -34.23 28.15
C MET A 111 -3.32 -33.13 28.28
N ALA A 112 -2.47 -33.01 27.26
CA ALA A 112 -1.60 -31.86 27.16
C ALA A 112 -2.36 -30.70 26.51
N VAL A 113 -2.68 -29.67 27.29
CA VAL A 113 -3.41 -28.49 26.86
C VAL A 113 -2.54 -27.24 26.96
N ILE A 114 -2.86 -26.20 26.20
CA ILE A 114 -2.16 -24.92 26.26
C ILE A 114 -3.07 -23.91 26.99
N VAL A 115 -2.70 -23.50 28.19
CA VAL A 115 -3.39 -22.38 28.87
C VAL A 115 -2.84 -21.08 28.31
N THR A 116 -3.74 -20.19 27.91
CA THR A 116 -3.41 -18.90 27.30
C THR A 116 -4.15 -17.77 27.99
N GLY A 117 -3.40 -16.88 28.62
CA GLY A 117 -3.90 -15.63 29.15
C GLY A 117 -3.79 -14.52 28.13
N LEU A 118 -4.89 -13.83 27.85
CA LEU A 118 -4.93 -12.67 26.95
C LEU A 118 -5.13 -11.38 27.76
N ALA A 119 -4.26 -10.39 27.55
CA ALA A 119 -4.47 -9.04 28.05
C ALA A 119 -5.51 -8.30 27.20
N PRO A 120 -6.16 -7.24 27.71
CA PRO A 120 -6.92 -6.33 26.87
C PRO A 120 -6.05 -5.76 25.75
N GLU A 121 -6.59 -5.77 24.53
CA GLU A 121 -5.87 -5.28 23.35
C GLU A 121 -5.71 -3.76 23.39
N ILE A 122 -4.48 -3.28 23.25
CA ILE A 122 -4.17 -1.84 23.27
C ILE A 122 -4.11 -1.32 21.83
N CYS A 123 -4.98 -0.36 21.53
CA CYS A 123 -4.98 0.39 20.28
C CYS A 123 -4.35 1.79 20.50
N PRO A 124 -3.72 2.39 19.46
CA PRO A 124 -3.19 3.74 19.56
C PRO A 124 -4.32 4.76 19.81
N PRO A 125 -4.07 5.82 20.63
CA PRO A 125 -5.09 6.80 21.02
C PRO A 125 -5.70 7.53 19.81
N ASP A 126 -4.91 7.74 18.74
CA ASP A 126 -5.33 8.46 17.55
C ASP A 126 -6.19 7.64 16.56
N ARG A 127 -6.23 6.30 16.71
CA ARG A 127 -6.95 5.40 15.79
C ARG A 127 -7.63 4.27 16.55
N LYS A 128 -8.93 4.44 16.83
CA LYS A 128 -9.78 3.34 17.30
C LYS A 128 -10.10 2.39 16.14
N LYS A 129 -9.44 1.23 16.12
CA LYS A 129 -9.80 0.10 15.26
C LYS A 129 -10.55 -0.92 16.10
N PRO A 130 -11.45 -1.74 15.51
CA PRO A 130 -12.02 -2.87 16.22
C PRO A 130 -10.90 -3.81 16.67
N PRO A 131 -10.99 -4.40 17.87
CA PRO A 131 -9.99 -5.35 18.34
C PRO A 131 -9.94 -6.55 17.39
N MET A 132 -8.74 -7.10 17.19
CA MET A 132 -8.56 -8.33 16.40
C MET A 132 -8.76 -9.58 17.23
N SER A 133 -8.56 -9.48 18.54
CA SER A 133 -8.86 -10.52 19.52
C SER A 133 -10.23 -10.29 20.17
N PHE A 134 -10.81 -11.34 20.76
CA PHE A 134 -12.01 -11.23 21.57
C PHE A 134 -11.63 -10.89 23.02
N GLU A 135 -12.43 -10.04 23.65
CA GLU A 135 -12.22 -9.65 25.05
C GLU A 135 -12.82 -10.71 25.98
N ILE A 136 -11.97 -11.32 26.81
CA ILE A 136 -12.38 -12.35 27.76
C ILE A 136 -12.70 -11.71 29.10
N LYS A 137 -13.92 -11.97 29.59
CA LYS A 137 -14.37 -11.50 30.91
C LYS A 137 -13.57 -12.19 32.04
N PRO A 138 -13.41 -11.56 33.22
CA PRO A 138 -12.74 -12.18 34.35
C PRO A 138 -13.46 -13.46 34.78
N GLY A 139 -12.71 -14.54 35.02
CA GLY A 139 -13.27 -15.84 35.40
C GLY A 139 -13.95 -16.61 34.25
N ALA A 140 -13.88 -16.10 33.02
CA ALA A 140 -14.39 -16.78 31.83
C ALA A 140 -13.29 -17.51 31.07
N ALA A 141 -13.64 -18.64 30.45
CA ALA A 141 -12.76 -19.41 29.59
C ALA A 141 -13.40 -19.74 28.25
N TYR A 142 -12.58 -19.70 27.20
CA TYR A 142 -12.90 -20.19 25.87
C TYR A 142 -12.10 -21.48 25.66
N VAL A 143 -12.80 -22.56 25.34
CA VAL A 143 -12.20 -23.90 25.25
C VAL A 143 -12.13 -24.32 23.78
N GLY A 144 -10.97 -24.77 23.33
CA GLY A 144 -10.79 -25.30 21.98
C GLY A 144 -11.61 -26.57 21.73
N PHE A 145 -11.98 -26.79 20.45
CA PHE A 145 -12.87 -27.85 20.01
C PHE A 145 -12.47 -29.25 20.52
N VAL A 146 -11.21 -29.64 20.33
CA VAL A 146 -10.72 -30.99 20.69
C VAL A 146 -10.80 -31.24 22.20
N ILE A 147 -10.57 -30.20 23.01
CA ILE A 147 -10.71 -30.31 24.48
C ILE A 147 -12.19 -30.46 24.85
N ALA A 148 -13.05 -29.64 24.24
CA ALA A 148 -14.47 -29.65 24.53
C ALA A 148 -15.13 -30.98 24.15
N GLU A 149 -14.81 -31.52 22.95
CA GLU A 149 -15.32 -32.79 22.46
C GLU A 149 -14.87 -33.96 23.33
N LYS A 150 -13.57 -34.08 23.60
CA LYS A 150 -13.01 -35.21 24.34
C LYS A 150 -13.44 -35.26 25.81
N LEU A 151 -13.68 -34.10 26.42
CA LEU A 151 -14.12 -34.00 27.82
C LEU A 151 -15.65 -33.81 27.95
N GLY A 152 -16.40 -33.75 26.84
CA GLY A 152 -17.84 -33.51 26.85
C GLY A 152 -18.25 -32.18 27.48
N LEU A 153 -17.41 -31.16 27.35
CA LEU A 153 -17.63 -29.84 27.97
C LEU A 153 -18.65 -29.03 27.20
N LYS A 154 -19.44 -28.24 27.92
CA LYS A 154 -20.46 -27.35 27.35
C LYS A 154 -20.36 -25.95 27.95
N GLU A 155 -20.86 -24.97 27.19
CA GLU A 155 -21.03 -23.60 27.67
C GLU A 155 -21.78 -23.54 29.00
N GLY A 156 -21.33 -22.64 29.87
CA GLY A 156 -21.87 -22.43 31.22
C GLY A 156 -21.34 -23.37 32.30
N GLN A 157 -20.58 -24.42 31.94
CA GLN A 157 -19.97 -25.30 32.93
C GLN A 157 -18.77 -24.63 33.62
N ILE A 158 -18.50 -25.03 34.86
CA ILE A 158 -17.32 -24.58 35.61
C ILE A 158 -16.23 -25.65 35.50
N ILE A 159 -15.05 -25.22 35.07
CA ILE A 159 -13.84 -26.04 35.01
C ILE A 159 -12.83 -25.51 36.04
N GLU A 160 -12.10 -26.43 36.64
CA GLU A 160 -11.03 -26.10 37.58
C GLU A 160 -9.68 -26.49 37.00
N ILE A 161 -8.76 -25.54 36.98
CA ILE A 161 -7.39 -25.71 36.46
C ILE A 161 -6.44 -25.19 37.53
N ASN A 162 -5.60 -26.06 38.09
CA ASN A 162 -4.64 -25.74 39.15
C ASN A 162 -5.23 -24.89 40.30
N GLY A 163 -6.44 -25.23 40.76
CA GLY A 163 -7.11 -24.53 41.87
C GLY A 163 -7.84 -23.23 41.50
N THR A 164 -7.86 -22.84 40.22
CA THR A 164 -8.64 -21.70 39.73
C THR A 164 -9.88 -22.19 39.00
N ALA A 165 -11.05 -21.74 39.46
CA ALA A 165 -12.33 -22.03 38.81
C ALA A 165 -12.62 -21.02 37.69
N LEU A 166 -12.95 -21.53 36.51
CA LEU A 166 -13.31 -20.76 35.33
C LEU A 166 -14.65 -21.24 34.78
N THR A 167 -15.51 -20.32 34.39
CA THR A 167 -16.77 -20.64 33.69
C THR A 167 -16.53 -20.66 32.20
N ILE A 168 -16.92 -21.73 31.52
CA ILE A 168 -16.85 -21.84 30.06
C ILE A 168 -17.84 -20.85 29.46
N ALA A 169 -17.32 -19.79 28.83
CA ALA A 169 -18.14 -18.83 28.11
C ALA A 169 -18.52 -19.33 26.72
N ASP A 170 -17.63 -20.08 26.07
CA ASP A 170 -17.81 -20.57 24.70
C ASP A 170 -16.90 -21.78 24.44
N CYS A 171 -17.37 -22.70 23.61
CA CYS A 171 -16.58 -23.80 23.06
C CYS A 171 -16.32 -23.52 21.59
N LEU A 172 -15.06 -23.26 21.24
CA LEU A 172 -14.68 -22.82 19.89
C LEU A 172 -14.93 -23.93 18.85
N ASP A 173 -15.32 -23.52 17.65
CA ASP A 173 -15.47 -24.40 16.48
C ASP A 173 -14.14 -25.03 16.06
N GLU A 174 -14.20 -26.18 15.40
CA GLU A 174 -13.02 -26.88 14.87
C GLU A 174 -12.27 -26.00 13.86
N SER A 175 -11.03 -25.64 14.21
CA SER A 175 -10.17 -24.80 13.37
C SER A 175 -9.09 -25.59 12.62
N GLY A 176 -8.80 -26.82 13.05
CA GLY A 176 -7.69 -27.62 12.55
C GLY A 176 -6.31 -27.06 12.94
N THR A 177 -6.26 -26.19 13.95
CA THR A 177 -5.03 -25.51 14.41
C THR A 177 -4.74 -25.84 15.87
N VAL A 178 -3.60 -25.34 16.38
CA VAL A 178 -3.24 -25.47 17.81
C VAL A 178 -4.25 -24.82 18.75
N ASP A 179 -5.16 -23.98 18.26
CA ASP A 179 -6.20 -23.36 19.08
C ASP A 179 -7.28 -24.37 19.52
N ASP A 180 -7.43 -25.50 18.83
CA ASP A 180 -8.37 -26.56 19.22
C ASP A 180 -7.95 -27.26 20.53
N ILE A 181 -6.67 -27.15 20.92
CA ILE A 181 -6.12 -27.66 22.18
C ILE A 181 -5.74 -26.55 23.17
N ARG A 182 -6.32 -25.36 23.02
CA ARG A 182 -6.04 -24.19 23.86
C ARG A 182 -7.23 -23.90 24.78
N ILE A 183 -6.91 -23.51 26.01
CA ILE A 183 -7.87 -22.91 26.95
C ILE A 183 -7.48 -21.44 27.08
N GLN A 184 -8.32 -20.56 26.57
CA GLN A 184 -8.06 -19.12 26.59
C GLN A 184 -8.84 -18.46 27.73
N CYS A 185 -8.18 -17.66 28.53
CA CYS A 185 -8.77 -16.93 29.65
C CYS A 185 -8.15 -15.53 29.74
N ARG A 186 -8.63 -14.71 30.68
CA ARG A 186 -8.02 -13.41 30.94
C ARG A 186 -6.58 -13.59 31.42
N LEU A 187 -5.69 -12.66 31.08
CA LEU A 187 -4.27 -12.74 31.49
C LEU A 187 -4.10 -12.92 33.01
N ALA A 188 -4.89 -12.21 33.83
CA ALA A 188 -4.84 -12.34 35.27
C ALA A 188 -5.20 -13.75 35.77
N ASP A 189 -6.17 -14.40 35.13
CA ASP A 189 -6.61 -15.74 35.49
C ASP A 189 -5.55 -16.78 35.09
N ALA A 190 -4.94 -16.64 33.91
CA ALA A 190 -3.82 -17.48 33.50
C ALA A 190 -2.60 -17.33 34.41
N GLN A 191 -2.30 -16.10 34.86
CA GLN A 191 -1.22 -15.84 35.81
C GLN A 191 -1.48 -16.53 37.16
N ALA A 192 -2.73 -16.61 37.61
CA ALA A 192 -3.11 -17.36 38.81
C ALA A 192 -2.96 -18.88 38.59
N ILE A 193 -3.49 -19.42 37.49
CA ILE A 193 -3.40 -20.85 37.12
C ILE A 193 -1.96 -21.35 37.04
N LEU A 194 -1.06 -20.51 36.54
CA LEU A 194 0.34 -20.85 36.30
C LEU A 194 1.28 -20.41 37.43
N ASN A 195 0.77 -19.77 38.49
CA ASN A 195 1.56 -19.19 39.58
C ASN A 195 2.65 -18.21 39.09
N LEU A 196 2.31 -17.36 38.11
CA LEU A 196 3.22 -16.41 37.46
C LEU A 196 2.65 -14.97 37.49
N PRO A 197 2.45 -14.37 38.67
CA PRO A 197 1.85 -13.04 38.79
C PRO A 197 2.69 -11.97 38.09
N GLY A 198 2.05 -11.12 37.27
CA GLY A 198 2.71 -10.00 36.60
C GLY A 198 3.72 -10.41 35.51
N ARG A 199 3.70 -11.67 35.07
CA ARG A 199 4.60 -12.19 34.03
C ARG A 199 3.82 -12.52 32.75
N ILE A 200 4.49 -12.34 31.61
CA ILE A 200 4.01 -12.67 30.26
C ILE A 200 5.14 -13.37 29.52
N ASN A 201 4.85 -14.14 28.48
CA ASN A 201 5.90 -14.74 27.64
C ASN A 201 6.01 -14.08 26.28
N GLU A 202 5.02 -13.27 25.90
CA GLU A 202 4.99 -12.69 24.57
C GLU A 202 4.15 -11.42 24.49
N ILE A 203 4.60 -10.46 23.67
CA ILE A 203 3.80 -9.35 23.18
C ILE A 203 3.68 -9.49 21.66
N GLN A 204 2.43 -9.54 21.19
CA GLN A 204 2.08 -9.61 19.79
C GLN A 204 1.72 -8.21 19.28
N ALA A 205 2.26 -7.84 18.12
CA ALA A 205 2.03 -6.53 17.52
C ALA A 205 1.67 -6.62 16.03
N VAL A 206 0.76 -5.75 15.59
CA VAL A 206 0.46 -5.54 14.17
C VAL A 206 0.97 -4.18 13.73
N ASP A 207 1.78 -4.22 12.67
CA ASP A 207 2.27 -3.06 11.90
C ASP A 207 3.20 -2.13 12.68
N CYS A 208 4.48 -2.49 12.74
CA CYS A 208 5.54 -1.64 13.30
C CYS A 208 6.45 -0.98 12.24
N LEU A 209 6.21 -1.19 10.94
CA LEU A 209 7.26 -1.00 9.92
C LEU A 209 6.70 -0.48 8.59
N CYS A 210 6.17 0.73 8.56
CA CYS A 210 5.65 1.32 7.31
C CYS A 210 6.28 2.65 6.86
N PHE A 211 7.19 3.30 7.60
CA PHE A 211 7.52 4.70 7.30
C PHE A 211 8.99 5.09 7.09
N THR A 212 9.93 4.15 7.01
CA THR A 212 11.30 4.50 6.60
C THR A 212 11.74 3.77 5.33
N PRO A 213 12.14 4.52 4.26
CA PRO A 213 12.68 3.98 3.02
C PRO A 213 14.16 3.58 3.18
N THR A 214 14.50 2.89 4.26
CA THR A 214 15.85 2.39 4.55
C THR A 214 15.90 0.86 4.44
N ASP A 215 17.09 0.32 4.17
CA ASP A 215 17.28 -1.07 3.73
C ASP A 215 16.89 -2.16 4.74
N ASP A 216 16.78 -1.87 6.05
CA ASP A 216 16.20 -2.81 7.02
C ASP A 216 15.41 -2.13 8.17
N PRO A 217 14.09 -1.96 8.01
CA PRO A 217 13.21 -1.43 9.06
C PRO A 217 13.26 -2.25 10.37
N LEU A 218 13.50 -3.56 10.29
CA LEU A 218 13.49 -4.44 11.46
C LEU A 218 14.75 -4.26 12.31
N ALA A 219 15.89 -3.94 11.70
CA ALA A 219 17.13 -3.61 12.42
C ALA A 219 16.96 -2.33 13.26
N ILE A 220 16.32 -1.30 12.71
CA ILE A 220 16.03 -0.04 13.44
C ILE A 220 15.14 -0.35 14.64
N LEU A 221 14.06 -1.09 14.42
CA LEU A 221 13.11 -1.47 15.47
C LEU A 221 13.77 -2.29 16.59
N ARG A 222 14.64 -3.24 16.23
CA ARG A 222 15.43 -4.00 17.20
C ARG A 222 16.34 -3.07 18.00
N GLY A 223 16.98 -2.11 17.36
CA GLY A 223 17.83 -1.11 18.03
C GLY A 223 17.07 -0.28 19.05
N GLU A 224 15.87 0.20 18.69
CA GLU A 224 15.01 0.97 19.61
C GLU A 224 14.46 0.12 20.76
N LEU A 225 13.97 -1.09 20.46
CA LEU A 225 13.43 -1.98 21.50
C LEU A 225 14.50 -2.51 22.44
N THR A 226 15.73 -2.72 21.98
CA THR A 226 16.83 -3.11 22.85
C THR A 226 17.14 -2.02 23.89
N LYS A 227 16.94 -0.74 23.55
CA LYS A 227 17.09 0.38 24.50
C LYS A 227 15.96 0.43 25.53
N LEU A 228 14.74 0.09 25.12
CA LEU A 228 13.55 0.13 25.98
C LEU A 228 13.45 -1.11 26.88
N MET A 229 13.86 -2.26 26.35
CA MET A 229 13.67 -3.61 26.91
C MET A 229 14.90 -4.49 26.58
N PRO A 230 16.00 -4.39 27.35
CA PRO A 230 17.23 -5.14 27.06
C PRO A 230 17.08 -6.66 27.26
N ASP A 231 16.05 -7.08 27.99
CA ASP A 231 15.66 -8.46 28.30
C ASP A 231 14.71 -9.08 27.25
N ALA A 232 14.34 -8.33 26.21
CA ALA A 232 13.46 -8.82 25.15
C ALA A 232 14.13 -8.81 23.78
N ARG A 233 13.60 -9.62 22.86
CA ARG A 233 13.99 -9.67 21.46
C ARG A 233 12.77 -9.67 20.55
N VAL A 234 12.98 -9.17 19.34
CA VAL A 234 11.92 -9.01 18.34
C VAL A 234 12.13 -10.00 17.21
N ILE A 235 11.07 -10.75 16.92
CA ILE A 235 11.01 -11.65 15.79
C ILE A 235 9.84 -11.24 14.89
N GLN A 236 10.07 -11.30 13.59
CA GLN A 236 9.04 -11.14 12.60
C GLN A 236 8.67 -12.53 12.09
N MET A 237 7.39 -12.89 12.14
CA MET A 237 6.92 -14.15 11.58
C MET A 237 6.95 -14.00 10.05
N ALA A 238 8.11 -14.35 9.48
CA ALA A 238 8.39 -14.18 8.06
C ALA A 238 7.85 -15.37 7.26
N LYS A 239 6.53 -15.50 7.16
CA LYS A 239 5.92 -16.25 6.07
C LYS A 239 4.78 -15.42 5.52
N LEU A 240 4.76 -15.24 4.20
CA LEU A 240 3.83 -14.43 3.42
C LEU A 240 4.16 -12.92 3.25
N ALA A 241 4.61 -12.20 4.28
CA ALA A 241 4.87 -10.76 4.14
C ALA A 241 6.09 -10.41 3.26
N ALA A 242 7.20 -11.13 3.44
CA ALA A 242 8.42 -10.94 2.66
C ALA A 242 8.27 -11.37 1.19
N VAL A 243 7.57 -12.48 0.93
CA VAL A 243 7.31 -12.98 -0.43
C VAL A 243 6.41 -12.00 -1.20
N ARG A 244 5.38 -11.46 -0.55
CA ARG A 244 4.51 -10.42 -1.16
C ARG A 244 5.25 -9.09 -1.39
N LYS A 245 6.15 -8.69 -0.48
CA LYS A 245 7.00 -7.50 -0.67
C LYS A 245 7.90 -7.67 -1.91
N LYS A 246 8.52 -8.85 -2.08
CA LYS A 246 9.35 -9.17 -3.24
C LYS A 246 8.54 -9.19 -4.54
N GLN A 247 7.37 -9.83 -4.56
CA GLN A 247 6.46 -9.83 -5.71
C GLN A 247 6.01 -8.42 -6.09
N ARG A 248 5.71 -7.56 -5.10
CA ARG A 248 5.34 -6.15 -5.31
C ARG A 248 6.49 -5.32 -5.89
N LEU A 249 7.72 -5.52 -5.41
CA LEU A 249 8.90 -4.84 -5.92
C LEU A 249 9.21 -5.23 -7.36
N LEU A 250 9.17 -6.52 -7.67
CA LEU A 250 9.35 -7.03 -9.04
C LEU A 250 8.28 -6.46 -9.98
N MET A 251 7.02 -6.45 -9.54
CA MET A 251 5.91 -5.89 -10.31
C MET A 251 6.08 -4.37 -10.52
N LYS A 252 6.46 -3.62 -9.48
CA LYS A 252 6.74 -2.18 -9.59
C LYS A 252 7.84 -1.90 -10.61
N ASN A 253 8.94 -2.65 -10.57
CA ASN A 253 10.06 -2.45 -11.49
C ASN A 253 9.65 -2.76 -12.93
N TYR A 254 8.94 -3.87 -13.16
CA TYR A 254 8.50 -4.27 -14.49
C TYR A 254 7.54 -3.23 -15.12
N LEU A 255 6.54 -2.77 -14.36
CA LEU A 255 5.62 -1.76 -14.87
C LEU A 255 6.24 -0.36 -14.94
N SER A 256 7.19 0.00 -14.07
CA SER A 256 7.95 1.25 -14.20
C SER A 256 8.76 1.28 -15.50
N PHE A 257 9.35 0.15 -15.88
CA PHE A 257 10.05 0.00 -17.16
C PHE A 257 9.09 0.19 -18.33
N ILE A 258 7.94 -0.51 -18.34
CA ILE A 258 6.91 -0.37 -19.39
C ILE A 258 6.43 1.08 -19.50
N MET A 259 6.16 1.75 -18.38
CA MET A 259 5.72 3.15 -18.39
C MET A 259 6.77 4.10 -18.96
N THR A 260 8.04 3.86 -18.68
CA THR A 260 9.14 4.63 -19.25
C THR A 260 9.14 4.49 -20.78
N VAL A 261 8.99 3.26 -21.28
CA VAL A 261 8.89 3.00 -22.73
C VAL A 261 7.69 3.69 -23.35
N VAL A 262 6.50 3.59 -22.72
CA VAL A 262 5.26 4.23 -23.22
C VAL A 262 5.43 5.76 -23.31
N VAL A 263 5.96 6.39 -22.26
CA VAL A 263 6.18 7.85 -22.24
C VAL A 263 7.16 8.27 -23.34
N VAL A 264 8.26 7.52 -23.53
CA VAL A 264 9.23 7.81 -24.60
C VAL A 264 8.58 7.67 -25.97
N VAL A 265 7.85 6.59 -26.24
CA VAL A 265 7.19 6.35 -27.53
C VAL A 265 6.14 7.43 -27.82
N CYS A 266 5.30 7.79 -26.85
CA CYS A 266 4.32 8.86 -27.00
C CYS A 266 4.99 10.23 -27.19
N GLY A 267 6.12 10.49 -26.51
CA GLY A 267 6.89 11.72 -26.67
C GLY A 267 7.47 11.86 -28.07
N VAL A 268 8.10 10.79 -28.58
CA VAL A 268 8.61 10.73 -29.96
C VAL A 268 7.47 10.90 -30.96
N TRP A 269 6.33 10.24 -30.75
CA TRP A 269 5.15 10.40 -31.60
C TRP A 269 4.68 11.86 -31.65
N ILE A 270 4.52 12.53 -30.50
CA ILE A 270 4.13 13.94 -30.45
C ILE A 270 5.17 14.82 -31.16
N GLY A 271 6.47 14.57 -30.95
CA GLY A 271 7.55 15.31 -31.60
C GLY A 271 7.54 15.16 -33.12
N VAL A 272 7.35 13.94 -33.63
CA VAL A 272 7.23 13.66 -35.08
C VAL A 272 6.00 14.37 -35.65
N LEU A 273 4.86 14.31 -34.96
CA LEU A 273 3.66 15.04 -35.36
C LEU A 273 3.92 16.56 -35.39
N ALA A 274 4.58 17.12 -34.37
CA ALA A 274 4.92 18.53 -34.35
C ALA A 274 5.83 18.90 -35.53
N MET A 275 6.81 18.07 -35.86
CA MET A 275 7.71 18.26 -37.01
C MET A 275 6.98 18.22 -38.34
N LEU A 276 6.05 17.27 -38.53
CA LEU A 276 5.21 17.21 -39.73
C LEU A 276 4.29 18.43 -39.88
N ASN A 277 3.75 18.92 -38.76
CA ASN A 277 2.91 20.11 -38.76
C ASN A 277 3.70 21.38 -39.08
N VAL A 278 4.91 21.50 -38.54
CA VAL A 278 5.85 22.59 -38.85
C VAL A 278 6.18 22.58 -40.35
N ARG A 279 6.62 21.43 -40.89
CA ARG A 279 7.04 21.33 -42.30
C ARG A 279 5.93 21.71 -43.27
N ARG A 280 4.69 21.28 -43.00
CA ARG A 280 3.52 21.64 -43.83
C ARG A 280 3.11 23.11 -43.72
N ARG A 281 3.69 23.86 -42.78
CA ARG A 281 3.36 25.25 -42.47
C ARG A 281 4.59 26.17 -42.58
N GLU A 282 5.68 25.71 -43.18
CA GLU A 282 6.90 26.53 -43.35
C GLU A 282 6.56 27.84 -44.09
N SER A 283 5.76 27.78 -45.17
CA SER A 283 5.32 28.97 -45.91
C SER A 283 4.42 29.90 -45.08
N GLU A 284 3.42 29.36 -44.37
CA GLU A 284 2.56 30.15 -43.46
C GLU A 284 3.37 30.87 -42.37
N ILE A 285 4.35 30.18 -41.78
CA ILE A 285 5.23 30.72 -40.73
C ILE A 285 6.16 31.80 -41.33
N GLY A 286 6.68 31.57 -42.53
CA GLY A 286 7.48 32.54 -43.29
C GLY A 286 6.71 33.83 -43.56
N ILE A 287 5.46 33.74 -44.02
CA ILE A 287 4.59 34.90 -44.24
C ILE A 287 4.32 35.66 -42.93
N MET A 288 4.00 34.94 -41.84
CA MET A 288 3.80 35.59 -40.54
C MET A 288 5.03 36.37 -40.10
N ARG A 289 6.23 35.81 -40.26
CA ARG A 289 7.48 36.48 -39.92
C ARG A 289 7.78 37.67 -40.85
N ALA A 290 7.49 37.55 -42.14
CA ALA A 290 7.67 38.64 -43.11
C ALA A 290 6.75 39.85 -42.82
N ILE A 291 5.54 39.62 -42.31
CA ILE A 291 4.60 40.67 -41.88
C ILE A 291 4.97 41.25 -40.50
N GLY A 292 6.06 40.77 -39.87
CA GLY A 292 6.60 41.32 -38.62
C GLY A 292 6.12 40.62 -37.34
N TYR A 293 5.56 39.40 -37.41
CA TYR A 293 5.35 38.61 -36.19
C TYR A 293 6.71 38.16 -35.63
N GLY A 294 7.00 38.60 -34.40
CA GLY A 294 8.19 38.15 -33.68
C GLY A 294 8.18 36.64 -33.39
N SER A 295 9.37 36.04 -33.38
CA SER A 295 9.61 34.61 -33.12
C SER A 295 8.88 34.08 -31.89
N GLY A 296 8.87 34.84 -30.80
CA GLY A 296 8.17 34.45 -29.56
C GLY A 296 6.64 34.30 -29.74
N LYS A 297 6.00 35.11 -30.60
CA LYS A 297 4.56 34.96 -30.87
C LYS A 297 4.27 33.68 -31.65
N VAL A 298 5.11 33.34 -32.62
CA VAL A 298 4.99 32.09 -33.39
C VAL A 298 5.20 30.88 -32.49
N VAL A 299 6.23 30.90 -31.63
CA VAL A 299 6.47 29.85 -30.62
C VAL A 299 5.26 29.71 -29.69
N SER A 300 4.71 30.82 -29.18
CA SER A 300 3.55 30.80 -28.28
C SER A 300 2.29 30.23 -28.94
N LEU A 301 2.11 30.45 -30.25
CA LEU A 301 0.99 29.89 -31.01
C LEU A 301 1.12 28.36 -31.13
N LEU A 302 2.31 27.88 -31.51
CA LEU A 302 2.58 26.45 -31.73
C LEU A 302 2.60 25.66 -30.41
N LEU A 303 3.29 26.17 -29.38
CA LEU A 303 3.31 25.54 -28.05
C LEU A 303 1.97 25.65 -27.35
N GLY A 304 1.23 26.75 -27.53
CA GLY A 304 -0.11 26.92 -26.96
C GLY A 304 -1.08 25.82 -27.44
N LYS A 305 -0.98 25.40 -28.70
CA LYS A 305 -1.73 24.25 -29.22
C LYS A 305 -1.35 22.94 -28.51
N ALA A 306 -0.05 22.70 -28.31
CA ALA A 306 0.44 21.52 -27.58
C ALA A 306 -0.03 21.51 -26.12
N VAL A 307 -0.08 22.68 -25.47
CA VAL A 307 -0.61 22.83 -24.10
C VAL A 307 -2.11 22.49 -24.04
N VAL A 308 -2.93 23.05 -24.94
CA VAL A 308 -4.37 22.75 -25.00
C VAL A 308 -4.60 21.26 -25.26
N MET A 309 -3.84 20.67 -26.17
CA MET A 309 -3.87 19.23 -26.44
C MET A 309 -3.49 18.41 -25.19
N GLY A 310 -2.48 18.84 -24.43
CA GLY A 310 -2.08 18.25 -23.16
C GLY A 310 -3.17 18.30 -22.10
N VAL A 311 -3.87 19.43 -21.95
CA VAL A 311 -4.98 19.57 -21.00
C VAL A 311 -6.17 18.69 -21.39
N CYS A 312 -6.60 18.75 -22.65
CA CYS A 312 -7.69 17.90 -23.15
C CYS A 312 -7.34 16.41 -23.02
N GLY A 313 -6.11 16.04 -23.37
CA GLY A 313 -5.60 14.69 -23.27
C GLY A 313 -5.46 14.20 -21.83
N ALA A 314 -5.14 15.09 -20.88
CA ALA A 314 -5.10 14.76 -19.46
C ALA A 314 -6.48 14.39 -18.92
N VAL A 315 -7.51 15.19 -19.24
CA VAL A 315 -8.88 14.95 -18.76
C VAL A 315 -9.44 13.67 -19.37
N LEU A 316 -9.32 13.51 -20.70
CA LEU A 316 -9.80 12.31 -21.40
C LEU A 316 -8.99 11.07 -21.01
N GLY A 317 -7.66 11.19 -20.93
CA GLY A 317 -6.76 10.13 -20.49
C GLY A 317 -7.06 9.69 -19.07
N PHE A 318 -7.33 10.61 -18.13
CA PHE A 318 -7.74 10.25 -16.78
C PHE A 318 -9.06 9.47 -16.78
N ALA A 319 -10.08 9.93 -17.51
CA ALA A 319 -11.37 9.23 -17.60
C ALA A 319 -11.20 7.82 -18.18
N VAL A 320 -10.45 7.67 -19.28
CA VAL A 320 -10.15 6.39 -19.91
C VAL A 320 -9.33 5.50 -18.97
N GLY A 321 -8.29 6.03 -18.33
CA GLY A 321 -7.43 5.27 -17.42
C GLY A 321 -8.17 4.76 -16.19
N VAL A 322 -9.06 5.58 -15.63
CA VAL A 322 -9.94 5.18 -14.52
C VAL A 322 -10.95 4.13 -14.98
N ALA A 323 -11.55 4.27 -16.16
CA ALA A 323 -12.46 3.27 -16.73
C ALA A 323 -11.75 1.93 -16.99
N LEU A 324 -10.53 1.97 -17.56
CA LEU A 324 -9.69 0.78 -17.77
C LEU A 324 -9.35 0.10 -16.44
N ALA A 325 -8.97 0.88 -15.42
CA ALA A 325 -8.70 0.34 -14.09
C ALA A 325 -9.93 -0.30 -13.46
N MET A 326 -11.12 0.28 -13.63
CA MET A 326 -12.36 -0.29 -13.09
C MET A 326 -12.83 -1.52 -13.85
N HIS A 327 -12.64 -1.58 -15.17
CA HIS A 327 -13.11 -2.69 -16.00
C HIS A 327 -12.15 -3.89 -15.99
N PHE A 328 -10.85 -3.64 -16.21
CA PHE A 328 -9.84 -4.70 -16.26
C PHE A 328 -9.19 -4.98 -14.91
N GLY A 329 -9.23 -4.03 -13.97
CA GLY A 329 -8.66 -4.21 -12.63
C GLY A 329 -9.22 -5.41 -11.88
N PRO A 330 -10.55 -5.65 -11.86
CA PRO A 330 -11.13 -6.83 -11.22
C PRO A 330 -10.72 -8.17 -11.86
N GLY A 331 -10.56 -8.22 -13.18
CA GLY A 331 -10.18 -9.45 -13.90
C GLY A 331 -8.70 -9.80 -13.80
N ILE A 332 -7.82 -8.79 -13.69
CA ILE A 332 -6.38 -9.00 -13.48
C ILE A 332 -6.05 -9.20 -11.99
N PHE A 333 -6.87 -8.61 -11.11
CA PHE A 333 -6.68 -8.64 -9.66
C PHE A 333 -8.01 -8.90 -8.95
N GLU A 334 -8.49 -10.15 -8.97
CA GLU A 334 -9.74 -10.58 -8.33
C GLU A 334 -9.85 -10.12 -6.86
N ILE A 335 -8.72 -10.07 -6.18
CA ILE A 335 -8.65 -9.72 -4.76
C ILE A 335 -8.70 -8.18 -4.56
N THR A 336 -8.38 -7.36 -5.58
CA THR A 336 -8.26 -5.88 -5.53
C THR A 336 -9.54 -5.15 -5.96
N ALA A 337 -10.50 -5.86 -6.55
CA ALA A 337 -11.71 -5.31 -7.17
C ALA A 337 -12.48 -4.29 -6.29
N LYS A 338 -12.62 -4.53 -4.97
CA LYS A 338 -13.35 -3.64 -4.03
C LYS A 338 -12.57 -2.40 -3.57
N ALA A 339 -11.28 -2.28 -3.89
CA ALA A 339 -10.41 -1.19 -3.40
C ALA A 339 -10.08 -0.12 -4.46
N ILE A 340 -10.53 -0.32 -5.71
CA ILE A 340 -10.33 0.62 -6.80
C ILE A 340 -11.29 1.80 -6.61
N LYS A 341 -10.73 2.97 -6.26
CA LYS A 341 -11.46 4.24 -6.19
C LYS A 341 -10.73 5.26 -7.05
N ALA A 342 -11.47 6.13 -7.72
CA ALA A 342 -10.90 7.25 -8.45
C ALA A 342 -10.11 8.13 -7.48
N ASP A 343 -8.82 8.32 -7.78
CA ASP A 343 -7.94 9.16 -6.98
C ASP A 343 -7.76 10.50 -7.69
N TYR A 344 -8.50 11.51 -7.25
CA TYR A 344 -8.47 12.85 -7.86
C TYR A 344 -7.11 13.53 -7.73
N THR A 345 -6.23 13.06 -6.86
CA THR A 345 -4.83 13.54 -6.79
C THR A 345 -4.10 13.28 -8.11
N LEU A 346 -4.37 12.14 -8.75
CA LEU A 346 -3.77 11.79 -10.04
C LEU A 346 -4.26 12.72 -11.15
N LEU A 347 -5.52 13.16 -11.09
CA LEU A 347 -6.07 14.11 -12.05
C LEU A 347 -5.32 15.44 -12.00
N TYR A 348 -5.08 16.00 -10.81
CA TYR A 348 -4.31 17.25 -10.65
C TYR A 348 -2.90 17.13 -11.23
N TRP A 349 -2.21 16.03 -10.93
CA TRP A 349 -0.87 15.77 -11.48
C TRP A 349 -0.88 15.58 -13.01
N SER A 350 -1.87 14.88 -13.55
CA SER A 350 -2.01 14.70 -15.00
C SER A 350 -2.30 16.02 -15.73
N ILE A 351 -3.17 16.88 -15.18
CA ILE A 351 -3.46 18.20 -15.73
C ILE A 351 -2.23 19.12 -15.70
N ALA A 352 -1.37 19.00 -14.68
CA ALA A 352 -0.13 19.77 -14.61
C ALA A 352 0.96 19.21 -15.53
N ALA A 353 1.17 17.89 -15.54
CA ALA A 353 2.30 17.26 -16.21
C ALA A 353 2.09 17.06 -17.72
N ALA A 354 0.87 16.73 -18.18
CA ALA A 354 0.63 16.42 -19.59
C ALA A 354 0.83 17.63 -20.53
N PRO A 355 0.42 18.87 -20.19
CA PRO A 355 0.70 20.04 -21.01
C PRO A 355 2.20 20.35 -21.10
N VAL A 356 2.92 20.21 -19.98
CA VAL A 356 4.38 20.37 -19.94
C VAL A 356 5.05 19.32 -20.83
N PHE A 357 4.64 18.06 -20.70
CA PHE A 357 5.15 16.96 -21.52
C PHE A 357 4.91 17.20 -23.02
N ALA A 358 3.69 17.58 -23.42
CA ALA A 358 3.36 17.87 -24.81
C ALA A 358 4.15 19.08 -25.36
N ALA A 359 4.35 20.12 -24.54
CA ALA A 359 5.14 21.28 -24.90
C ALA A 359 6.63 20.93 -25.07
N VAL A 360 7.21 20.16 -24.14
CA VAL A 360 8.61 19.70 -24.21
C VAL A 360 8.82 18.80 -25.44
N ALA A 361 7.93 17.85 -25.68
CA ALA A 361 8.02 16.98 -26.85
C ALA A 361 7.94 17.75 -28.18
N SER A 362 7.20 18.86 -28.21
CA SER A 362 7.04 19.71 -29.39
C SER A 362 8.10 20.82 -29.49
N PHE A 363 8.92 21.03 -28.47
CA PHE A 363 9.81 22.18 -28.36
C PHE A 363 10.88 22.19 -29.46
N ILE A 364 11.58 21.07 -29.65
CA ILE A 364 12.66 20.97 -30.64
C ILE A 364 12.15 21.25 -32.06
N PRO A 365 11.07 20.60 -32.55
CA PRO A 365 10.52 20.91 -33.88
C PRO A 365 10.08 22.38 -34.04
N VAL A 366 9.49 22.98 -33.00
CA VAL A 366 9.04 24.38 -33.02
C VAL A 366 10.23 25.34 -33.11
N MET A 367 11.32 25.07 -32.39
CA MET A 367 12.53 25.89 -32.46
C MET A 367 13.19 25.82 -33.84
N ILE A 368 13.25 24.63 -34.44
CA ILE A 368 13.78 24.46 -35.80
C ILE A 368 12.96 25.28 -36.81
N ALA A 369 11.62 25.28 -36.68
CA ALA A 369 10.73 26.05 -37.54
C ALA A 369 11.02 27.56 -37.50
N VAL A 370 11.22 28.07 -36.30
CA VAL A 370 11.34 29.51 -36.04
C VAL A 370 12.76 30.02 -36.33
N ALA A 371 13.75 29.13 -36.36
CA ALA A 371 15.12 29.47 -36.73
C ALA A 371 15.33 29.59 -38.25
N GLN A 372 14.48 29.00 -39.09
CA GLN A 372 14.60 29.07 -40.55
C GLN A 372 14.40 30.50 -41.08
N ASP A 373 15.17 30.88 -42.11
CA ASP A 373 15.05 32.19 -42.75
C ASP A 373 13.71 32.29 -43.51
N PRO A 374 12.88 33.33 -43.26
CA PRO A 374 11.65 33.55 -44.00
C PRO A 374 11.84 33.59 -45.52
N ALA A 375 12.99 34.09 -46.00
CA ALA A 375 13.30 34.15 -47.42
C ALA A 375 13.51 32.75 -48.03
N GLU A 376 14.16 31.84 -47.30
CA GLU A 376 14.31 30.44 -47.73
C GLU A 376 12.99 29.67 -47.68
N ALA A 377 12.16 29.94 -46.67
CA ALA A 377 10.85 29.30 -46.54
C ALA A 377 9.89 29.66 -47.69
N LEU A 378 9.99 30.88 -48.23
CA LEU A 378 9.18 31.37 -49.35
C LEU A 378 9.71 30.96 -50.73
N ARG A 379 10.98 30.57 -50.84
CA ARG A 379 11.61 30.16 -52.12
C ARG A 379 11.32 28.71 -52.53
N LYS A 380 10.65 27.93 -51.67
CA LYS A 380 10.36 26.50 -51.89
C LYS A 380 9.01 26.24 -52.58
N GLU A 381 8.24 27.28 -52.88
CA GLU A 381 7.14 27.28 -53.85
C GLU A 381 7.63 27.86 -55.17
#